data_AF-A0A7V9RNH3-F1
#
_entry.id   AF-A0A7V9RNH3-F1
#
_cell.length_a   1.000
_cell.length_b   1.000
_cell.length_c   1.000
_cell.angle_alpha   90.00
_cell.angle_beta   90.00
_cell.angle_gamma   90.00
#
_symmetry.space_group_name_H-M   'P 1'
#
loop_
_entity.id
_entity.type
_entity.pdbx_description
1 polymer ?
#
loop_
_entity_poly.entity_id
_entity_poly.type
_entity_poly.pdbx_seq_one_letter_code
_entity_poly.pdbx_strand_id
1 'polypeptide(L)'
;MTTLTVRQATTEDAVATARCQFACWREAYADLAGDEVLARRTADPDRRARLWRRLISTGERTWRARRFYTRHGFVPAGTAKHDPAFGLQEMRMVRRAAGR
;
A
#
# COMPACT_ATOMS: atom_id res chain seq x y z
N MET A 1 3.55 -15.71 -23.92
CA MET A 1 3.97 -15.35 -22.55
C MET A 1 3.53 -13.93 -22.29
N THR A 2 2.78 -13.66 -21.21
CA THR A 2 2.31 -12.31 -20.88
C THR A 2 3.38 -11.60 -20.06
N THR A 3 3.89 -10.49 -20.55
CA THR A 3 4.85 -9.65 -19.81
C THR A 3 4.13 -8.91 -18.69
N LEU A 4 4.64 -9.03 -17.46
CA LEU A 4 4.14 -8.29 -16.29
C LEU A 4 4.84 -6.94 -16.19
N THR A 5 4.06 -5.87 -16.02
CA THR A 5 4.58 -4.51 -15.80
C THR A 5 4.06 -3.95 -14.48
N VAL A 6 4.90 -3.16 -13.80
CA VAL A 6 4.51 -2.40 -12.60
C VAL A 6 4.71 -0.92 -12.91
N ARG A 7 3.76 -0.10 -12.47
CA ARG A 7 3.80 1.36 -12.62
C ARG A 7 3.20 2.01 -11.39
N GLN A 8 3.39 3.32 -11.25
CA GLN A 8 2.66 4.09 -10.25
C GLN A 8 1.14 3.95 -10.49
N ALA A 9 0.41 3.72 -9.40
CA ALA A 9 -1.04 3.62 -9.44
C ALA A 9 -1.67 5.01 -9.69
N THR A 10 -2.70 5.04 -10.52
CA THR A 10 -3.52 6.22 -10.80
C THR A 10 -4.91 6.06 -10.20
N THR A 11 -5.73 7.11 -10.23
CA THR A 11 -7.09 7.09 -9.66
C THR A 11 -8.03 6.10 -10.33
N GLU A 12 -7.70 5.71 -11.57
CA GLU A 12 -8.41 4.73 -12.38
C GLU A 12 -8.22 3.30 -11.83
N ASP A 13 -7.09 3.03 -11.19
CA ASP A 13 -6.77 1.71 -10.60
C ASP A 13 -7.56 1.41 -9.31
N ALA A 14 -8.31 2.39 -8.78
CA ALA A 14 -8.92 2.30 -7.47
C ALA A 14 -9.93 1.14 -7.32
N VAL A 15 -10.70 0.86 -8.38
CA VAL A 15 -11.68 -0.24 -8.40
C VAL A 15 -10.95 -1.58 -8.41
N ALA A 16 -9.96 -1.73 -9.30
CA ALA A 16 -9.16 -2.96 -9.38
C ALA A 16 -8.43 -3.24 -8.07
N THR A 17 -7.87 -2.20 -7.43
CA THR A 17 -7.18 -2.31 -6.15
C THR A 17 -8.12 -2.74 -5.03
N ALA A 18 -9.33 -2.18 -4.97
CA ALA A 18 -10.35 -2.59 -3.99
C ALA A 18 -10.72 -4.07 -4.13
N ARG A 19 -10.92 -4.54 -5.37
CA ARG A 19 -11.24 -5.93 -5.68
C ARG A 19 -10.10 -6.87 -5.30
N CYS A 20 -8.87 -6.56 -5.71
CA CYS A 20 -7.68 -7.32 -5.37
C CYS A 20 -7.51 -7.43 -3.85
N GLN A 21 -7.64 -6.32 -3.12
CA GLN A 21 -7.57 -6.32 -1.66
C GLN A 21 -8.61 -7.26 -1.02
N PHE A 22 -9.86 -7.22 -1.49
CA PHE A 22 -10.91 -8.08 -0.94
C PHE A 22 -10.67 -9.56 -1.23
N ALA A 23 -10.21 -9.90 -2.44
CA ALA A 23 -9.81 -11.27 -2.78
C ALA A 23 -8.69 -11.76 -1.85
N CYS A 24 -7.59 -10.99 -1.75
CA CYS A 24 -6.48 -11.34 -0.86
C CYS A 24 -6.90 -11.47 0.61
N TRP A 25 -7.82 -10.63 1.09
CA TRP A 25 -8.31 -10.71 2.47
C TRP A 25 -9.16 -11.96 2.71
N ARG A 26 -10.03 -12.29 1.77
CA ARG A 26 -10.86 -13.50 1.86
C ARG A 26 -10.00 -14.76 1.86
N GLU A 27 -8.93 -14.77 1.07
CA GLU A 27 -7.98 -15.89 1.03
C GLU A 27 -7.09 -15.94 2.28
N ALA A 28 -6.41 -14.85 2.62
CA ALA A 28 -5.41 -14.86 3.68
C ALA A 28 -5.98 -14.97 5.10
N TYR A 29 -7.25 -14.60 5.29
CA TYR A 29 -7.88 -14.56 6.61
C TYR A 29 -9.11 -15.47 6.75
N ALA A 30 -9.39 -16.36 5.78
CA ALA A 30 -10.54 -17.27 5.80
C ALA A 30 -10.66 -17.99 7.16
N ASP A 31 -9.56 -18.61 7.61
CA ASP A 31 -9.52 -19.43 8.82
C ASP A 31 -9.27 -18.62 10.11
N LEU A 32 -9.01 -17.32 10.00
CA LEU A 32 -8.60 -16.47 11.13
C LEU A 32 -9.69 -15.50 11.59
N ALA A 33 -10.45 -14.93 10.65
CA ALA A 33 -11.36 -13.82 10.94
C ALA A 33 -12.83 -14.25 11.06
N GLY A 34 -13.19 -15.44 10.56
CA GLY A 34 -14.56 -15.91 10.46
C GLY A 34 -15.36 -15.23 9.34
N ASP A 35 -16.31 -15.98 8.77
CA ASP A 35 -17.04 -15.59 7.55
C ASP A 35 -17.81 -14.27 7.70
N GLU A 36 -18.49 -14.07 8.83
CA GLU A 36 -19.29 -12.87 9.06
C GLU A 36 -18.43 -11.60 9.08
N VAL A 37 -17.25 -11.68 9.71
CA VAL A 37 -16.32 -10.54 9.77
C VAL A 37 -15.80 -10.22 8.38
N LEU A 38 -15.40 -11.22 7.61
CA LEU A 38 -14.93 -11.03 6.25
C LEU A 38 -16.03 -10.47 5.36
N ALA A 39 -17.24 -11.05 5.39
CA ALA A 39 -18.40 -10.56 4.65
C ALA A 39 -18.67 -9.08 4.95
N ARG A 40 -18.72 -8.70 6.24
CA ARG A 40 -18.91 -7.30 6.65
C ARG A 40 -17.78 -6.39 6.17
N ARG A 41 -16.52 -6.84 6.26
CA ARG A 41 -15.33 -6.06 5.86
C ARG A 41 -15.23 -5.87 4.36
N THR A 42 -15.82 -6.77 3.57
CA THR A 42 -15.82 -6.76 2.10
C THR A 42 -17.17 -6.40 1.48
N ALA A 43 -18.18 -6.01 2.28
CA ALA A 43 -19.55 -5.79 1.82
C ALA A 43 -19.73 -4.61 0.85
N ASP A 44 -18.84 -3.61 0.89
CA ASP A 44 -18.98 -2.38 0.11
C ASP A 44 -17.71 -2.09 -0.73
N PRO A 45 -17.61 -2.69 -1.92
CA PRO A 45 -16.47 -2.47 -2.83
C PRO A 45 -16.42 -1.04 -3.36
N ASP A 46 -17.55 -0.36 -3.53
CA ASP A 46 -17.59 1.00 -4.07
C ASP A 46 -17.05 2.02 -3.07
N ARG A 47 -17.42 1.90 -1.79
CA ARG A 47 -16.83 2.69 -0.72
C ARG A 47 -15.34 2.42 -0.60
N ARG A 48 -14.91 1.16 -0.77
CA ARG A 48 -13.50 0.83 -0.78
C ARG A 48 -12.77 1.47 -1.96
N ALA A 49 -13.35 1.45 -3.16
CA ALA A 49 -12.79 2.10 -4.34
C ALA A 49 -12.70 3.63 -4.17
N ARG A 50 -13.72 4.29 -3.59
CA ARG A 50 -13.67 5.73 -3.25
C ARG A 50 -12.53 6.05 -2.29
N LEU A 51 -12.32 5.21 -1.27
CA LEU A 51 -11.19 5.35 -0.36
C LEU A 51 -9.85 5.20 -1.09
N TRP A 52 -9.69 4.18 -1.94
CA TRP A 52 -8.49 3.99 -2.73
C TRP A 52 -8.20 5.17 -3.64
N ARG A 53 -9.23 5.71 -4.33
CA ARG A 53 -9.10 6.88 -5.18
C ARG A 53 -8.56 8.08 -4.42
N ARG A 54 -9.13 8.39 -3.25
CA ARG A 54 -8.66 9.47 -2.37
C ARG A 54 -7.22 9.25 -1.92
N LEU A 55 -6.87 8.04 -1.50
CA LEU A 55 -5.53 7.72 -1.01
C LEU A 55 -4.46 7.75 -2.12
N ILE A 56 -4.83 7.42 -3.36
CA ILE A 56 -3.96 7.54 -4.53
C ILE A 56 -3.77 9.01 -4.88
N SER A 57 -4.86 9.78 -5.03
CA SER A 57 -4.79 11.18 -5.47
C SER A 57 -4.05 12.09 -4.50
N THR A 58 -4.13 11.82 -3.20
CA THR A 58 -3.48 12.64 -2.16
C THR A 58 -2.07 12.19 -1.82
N GLY A 59 -1.63 11.01 -2.27
CA GLY A 59 -0.41 10.37 -1.78
C GLY A 59 -0.41 10.10 -0.27
N GLU A 60 -1.58 10.14 0.39
CA GLU A 60 -1.68 10.07 1.86
C GLU A 60 -1.09 8.77 2.43
N ARG A 61 -1.16 7.65 1.69
CA ARG A 61 -0.51 6.40 2.11
C ARG A 61 1.00 6.54 2.26
N THR A 62 1.66 7.18 1.29
CA THR A 62 3.10 7.45 1.34
C THR A 62 3.44 8.33 2.54
N TRP A 63 2.64 9.38 2.78
CA TRP A 63 2.80 10.25 3.94
C TRP A 63 2.61 9.51 5.27
N ARG A 64 1.56 8.68 5.40
CA ARG A 64 1.30 7.87 6.61
C ARG A 64 2.43 6.88 6.88
N ALA A 65 2.92 6.21 5.85
CA ALA A 65 4.07 5.31 5.96
C ALA A 65 5.31 6.06 6.46
N ARG A 66 5.64 7.20 5.85
CA ARG A 66 6.77 8.05 6.30
C ARG A 66 6.62 8.47 7.76
N ARG A 67 5.43 8.95 8.16
CA ARG A 67 5.16 9.37 9.54
C ARG A 67 5.30 8.20 10.54
N PHE A 68 4.83 7.01 10.18
CA PHE A 68 5.01 5.80 10.99
C PHE A 68 6.50 5.50 11.20
N TYR A 69 7.28 5.40 10.13
CA TYR A 69 8.71 5.12 10.23
C TYR A 69 9.46 6.21 11.02
N THR A 70 9.16 7.50 10.79
CA THR A 70 9.75 8.59 11.56
C THR A 70 9.43 8.51 13.05
N ARG A 71 8.17 8.21 13.41
CA ARG A 71 7.78 8.00 14.82
C ARG A 71 8.59 6.89 15.49
N HIS A 72 8.99 5.87 14.73
CA HIS A 72 9.78 4.76 15.22
C HIS A 72 11.30 4.98 15.13
N GLY A 73 11.78 6.21 14.92
CA GLY A 73 13.20 6.56 14.95
C GLY A 73 13.95 6.28 13.65
N PHE A 74 13.23 6.09 12.55
CA PHE A 74 13.84 6.04 11.23
C PHE A 74 13.92 7.44 10.62
N VAL A 75 14.97 7.68 9.84
CA VAL A 75 15.14 8.90 9.04
C VAL A 75 15.41 8.51 7.59
N PRO A 76 15.01 9.34 6.60
CA PRO A 76 15.43 9.13 5.22
C PRO A 76 16.96 9.09 5.14
N ALA A 77 17.50 8.14 4.37
CA ALA A 77 18.95 8.03 4.14
C ALA A 77 19.52 9.15 3.25
N GLY A 78 18.67 10.08 2.79
CA GLY A 78 19.04 11.18 1.89
C GLY A 78 19.12 10.77 0.42
N THR A 79 19.17 9.47 0.12
CA THR A 79 19.17 8.95 -1.25
C THR A 79 17.81 8.32 -1.60
N ALA A 80 17.30 8.69 -2.77
CA ALA A 80 16.19 8.00 -3.42
C ALA A 80 16.77 7.21 -4.61
N LYS A 81 16.33 5.97 -4.77
CA LYS A 81 16.70 5.13 -5.91
C LYS A 81 15.53 5.10 -6.88
N HIS A 82 15.79 5.39 -8.14
CA HIS A 82 14.84 5.10 -9.20
C HIS A 82 14.90 3.61 -9.53
N ASP A 83 13.77 2.92 -9.46
CA ASP A 83 13.66 1.54 -9.93
C ASP A 83 13.45 1.56 -11.46
N PRO A 84 14.44 1.13 -12.27
CA PRO A 84 14.32 1.15 -13.72
C PRO A 84 13.36 0.09 -14.28
N ALA A 85 13.03 -0.96 -13.51
CA ALA A 85 12.06 -1.97 -13.92
C ALA A 85 10.61 -1.46 -13.80
N PHE A 86 10.35 -0.56 -12.85
CA PHE A 86 8.98 -0.15 -12.48
C PHE A 86 8.71 1.36 -12.58
N GLY A 87 9.73 2.17 -12.82
CA GLY A 87 9.61 3.64 -12.90
C GLY A 87 9.22 4.28 -11.56
N LEU A 88 9.54 3.63 -10.44
CA LEU A 88 9.15 4.06 -9.09
C LEU A 88 10.33 4.70 -8.36
N GLN A 89 10.02 5.61 -7.43
CA GLN A 89 11.00 6.18 -6.50
C GLN A 89 10.99 5.40 -5.20
N GLU A 90 12.12 4.77 -4.88
CA GLU A 90 12.34 4.10 -3.61
C GLU A 90 13.05 5.06 -2.64
N MET A 91 12.48 5.26 -1.45
CA MET A 91 13.11 6.02 -0.38
C MET A 91 13.61 5.07 0.69
N ARG A 92 14.94 5.01 0.89
CA ARG A 92 15.52 4.22 1.98
C ARG A 92 15.33 4.93 3.31
N MET A 93 14.69 4.25 4.26
CA MET A 93 14.55 4.69 5.66
C MET A 93 15.53 3.90 6.53
N VAL A 94 16.38 4.58 7.29
CA VAL A 94 17.38 3.95 8.17
C VAL A 94 17.16 4.33 9.63
N ARG A 95 17.39 3.38 10.53
CA ARG A 95 17.54 3.67 11.96
C ARG A 95 19.02 3.93 12.19
N ARG A 96 19.40 5.12 12.67
CA ARG A 96 20.77 5.31 13.15
C ARG A 96 20.97 4.35 14.33
N ALA A 97 22.02 3.54 14.30
CA ALA A 97 22.40 2.77 15.47
C ALA A 97 22.59 3.76 16.63
N ALA A 98 22.05 3.45 17.80
CA ALA A 98 22.40 4.20 19.00
C ALA A 98 23.91 4.11 19.14
N GLY A 99 24.61 5.24 18.98
CA GLY A 99 26.04 5.30 19.25
C GLY A 99 26.26 4.77 20.65
N ARG A 100 27.04 3.69 20.76
CA ARG A 100 27.70 3.33 22.01
C ARG A 100 28.89 4.26 22.19
#